data_AF-A0A3L8CQ59-F1
#
_entry.id   AF-A0A3L8CQ59-F1
#
_cell.length_a   1.000
_cell.length_b   1.000
_cell.length_c   1.000
_cell.angle_alpha   90.00
_cell.angle_beta   90.00
_cell.angle_gamma   90.00
#
_symmetry.space_group_name_H-M   'P 1'
#
loop_
_entity.id
_entity.type
_entity.pdbx_description
1 polymer ?
#
loop_
_entity_poly.entity_id
_entity_poly.type
_entity_poly.pdbx_seq_one_letter_code
_entity_poly.pdbx_strand_id
1 'polypeptide(L)' 'MNALPWDGTWHAWRLDREVYKESWDSGLGAQASGGRWNPPGRRVIYASADPSTAILEVAG' A
#
# COMPACT_ATOMS: atom_id res chain seq x y z
N MET A 1 0.51 6.96 -23.58
CA MET A 1 -0.52 5.98 -23.25
C MET A 1 -1.72 6.75 -22.68
N ASN A 2 -2.85 6.72 -23.38
CA ASN A 2 -4.20 6.95 -22.86
C ASN A 2 -4.98 5.71 -23.32
N ALA A 3 -5.84 5.06 -22.54
CA ALA A 3 -6.88 5.60 -21.66
C ALA A 3 -7.10 4.76 -20.38
N LEU A 4 -7.77 5.33 -19.37
CA LEU A 4 -8.52 4.59 -18.34
C LEU A 4 -10.00 4.93 -18.51
N PRO A 5 -10.90 3.93 -18.59
CA PRO A 5 -12.07 3.97 -17.72
C PRO A 5 -12.19 2.77 -16.78
N TRP A 6 -12.29 1.51 -17.23
CA TRP A 6 -12.44 0.35 -16.33
C TRP A 6 -12.18 -0.94 -17.11
N ASP A 7 -11.01 -1.55 -16.92
CA ASP A 7 -10.76 -2.93 -17.39
C ASP A 7 -11.36 -3.98 -16.43
N GLY A 8 -12.10 -3.53 -15.42
CA GLY A 8 -12.67 -4.36 -14.36
C GLY A 8 -11.67 -4.73 -13.27
N THR A 9 -10.41 -4.29 -13.37
CA THR A 9 -9.37 -4.55 -12.39
C THR A 9 -9.07 -3.32 -11.54
N TRP A 10 -8.76 -3.56 -10.27
CA TRP A 10 -8.38 -2.52 -9.33
C TRP A 10 -6.86 -2.50 -9.20
N HIS A 11 -6.27 -1.35 -9.52
CA HIS A 11 -4.86 -1.09 -9.26
C HIS A 11 -4.71 -0.27 -7.99
N ALA A 12 -3.67 -0.58 -7.22
CA ALA A 12 -3.27 0.18 -6.05
C ALA A 12 -1.74 0.27 -5.99
N TRP A 13 -1.24 1.36 -5.42
CA TRP A 13 0.18 1.67 -5.38
C TRP A 13 0.65 1.79 -3.94
N ARG A 14 1.85 1.29 -3.67
CA ARG A 14 2.52 1.43 -2.38
C ARG A 14 4.01 1.53 -2.60
N LEU A 15 4.70 2.13 -1.63
CA LEU A 15 6.15 2.25 -1.61
C LEU A 15 6.67 1.48 -0.40
N ASP A 16 7.55 0.52 -0.68
CA ASP A 16 8.25 -0.25 0.34
C ASP A 16 9.75 -0.18 0.10
N ARG A 17 10.51 -0.44 1.16
CA ARG A 17 11.94 -0.68 1.02
C ARG A 17 12.15 -2.01 0.28
N GLU A 18 13.14 -2.06 -0.61
CA GLU A 18 13.46 -3.25 -1.43
C GLU A 18 13.61 -4.54 -0.59
N VAL A 19 14.09 -4.43 0.65
CA VAL A 19 14.24 -5.56 1.59
C VAL A 19 12.93 -6.32 1.83
N TYR A 20 11.78 -5.66 1.66
CA TYR A 20 10.45 -6.24 1.87
C TYR A 20 9.79 -6.72 0.57
N LYS A 21 10.48 -6.67 -0.57
CA LYS A 21 9.93 -7.04 -1.88
C LYS A 21 9.36 -8.46 -1.94
N GLU A 22 9.90 -9.40 -1.17
CA GLU A 22 9.38 -10.79 -1.15
C GLU A 22 8.20 -10.97 -0.19
N SER A 23 7.96 -10.00 0.70
CA SER A 23 6.96 -10.10 1.77
C SER A 23 6.00 -8.91 1.83
N TRP A 24 5.94 -8.11 0.75
CA TRP A 24 5.24 -6.83 0.73
C TRP A 24 3.75 -7.01 1.06
N ASP A 25 3.13 -8.07 0.55
CA ASP A 25 1.72 -8.43 0.68
C ASP A 25 1.38 -9.17 1.99
N SER A 26 2.37 -9.40 2.85
CA SER A 26 2.15 -10.15 4.10
C SER A 26 1.32 -9.39 5.15
N GLY A 27 1.31 -8.05 5.09
CA GLY A 27 0.68 -7.18 6.08
C GLY A 27 1.34 -7.21 7.47
N LEU A 28 2.55 -7.76 7.59
CA LEU A 28 3.26 -7.92 8.87
C LEU A 28 3.64 -6.58 9.52
N GLY A 29 4.00 -5.56 8.73
CA GLY A 29 4.34 -4.24 9.25
C GLY A 29 3.18 -3.60 10.01
N ALA A 30 2.00 -3.51 9.37
CA ALA A 30 0.79 -2.97 10.00
C ALA A 30 0.28 -3.83 11.16
N GLN A 31 0.52 -5.15 11.13
CA GLN A 31 0.23 -6.02 12.28
C GLN A 31 1.11 -5.66 13.48
N ALA A 32 2.40 -5.38 13.28
CA ALA A 32 3.32 -5.09 14.37
C ALA A 32 3.07 -3.70 14.98
N SER A 33 2.89 -2.66 14.15
CA SER A 33 2.79 -1.27 14.61
C SER A 33 1.37 -0.73 14.75
N GLY A 34 0.39 -1.35 14.09
CA GLY A 34 -0.87 -0.67 13.79
C GLY A 34 -0.71 0.40 12.71
N GLY A 35 -1.79 1.14 12.45
CA GLY A 35 -1.82 2.30 11.57
C GLY A 35 -3.09 3.11 11.80
N ARG A 36 -3.33 4.14 10.99
CA ARG A 36 -4.51 5.02 11.12
C ARG A 36 -5.83 4.25 11.15
N TRP A 37 -5.90 3.13 10.41
CA TRP A 37 -7.13 2.36 10.21
C TRP A 37 -7.12 0.98 10.86
N ASN A 38 -6.06 0.60 11.58
CA ASN A 38 -6.01 -0.68 12.28
C ASN A 38 -5.20 -0.60 13.58
N PRO A 39 -5.67 -1.22 14.68
CA PRO A 39 -4.82 -1.42 15.84
C PRO A 39 -3.71 -2.45 15.52
N PRO A 40 -2.63 -2.49 16.33
CA PRO A 40 -1.69 -3.60 16.32
C PRO A 40 -2.39 -4.96 16.50
N GLY A 41 -1.83 -6.01 15.91
CA GLY A 41 -2.35 -7.38 15.92
C GLY A 41 -3.13 -7.77 14.68
N ARG A 42 -3.61 -6.81 13.87
CA ARG A 42 -4.33 -7.08 12.60
C ARG A 42 -3.42 -6.89 11.38
N ARG A 43 -3.35 -7.90 10.51
CA ARG A 43 -2.67 -7.78 9.20
C ARG A 43 -3.49 -6.92 8.24
N VAL A 44 -2.87 -5.86 7.72
CA VAL A 44 -3.44 -4.91 6.76
C VAL A 44 -2.36 -4.50 5.77
N ILE A 45 -2.74 -4.31 4.51
CA ILE A 45 -1.92 -3.67 3.49
C ILE A 45 -2.47 -2.25 3.28
N TYR A 46 -1.60 -1.25 3.37
CA TYR A 46 -1.90 0.12 2.97
C TYR A 46 -1.44 0.34 1.53
N ALA A 47 -2.32 0.88 0.71
CA ALA A 47 -2.04 1.26 -0.66
C ALA A 47 -2.92 2.45 -1.06
N SER A 48 -2.45 3.22 -2.02
CA SER A 48 -3.13 4.39 -2.56
C SER A 48 -3.74 4.08 -3.92
N ALA A 49 -4.77 4.83 -4.29
CA ALA A 49 -5.45 4.69 -5.59
C ALA A 49 -4.68 5.34 -6.76
N ASP A 50 -3.57 6.04 -6.46
CA ASP A 50 -2.68 6.59 -7.47
C ASP A 50 -1.23 6.66 -6.94
N PRO A 51 -0.22 6.66 -7.83
CA PRO A 51 1.20 6.71 -7.43
C PRO A 51 1.59 8.00 -6.72
N SER A 52 0.99 9.14 -7.07
CA SER A 52 1.35 10.44 -6.49
C SER A 52 0.95 10.49 -5.02
N THR A 53 -0.24 10.01 -4.67
CA THR A 53 -0.68 9.86 -3.29
C THR A 53 0.18 8.85 -2.54
N ALA A 54 0.59 7.73 -3.15
CA ALA A 54 1.50 6.78 -2.50
C ALA A 54 2.83 7.43 -2.08
N ILE A 55 3.39 8.33 -2.90
CA ILE A 55 4.60 9.09 -2.58
C ILE A 55 4.35 10.05 -1.41
N LEU A 56 3.23 10.80 -1.44
CA LEU A 56 2.90 11.78 -0.41
C LEU A 56 2.72 11.17 0.98
N GLU A 57 2.17 9.96 1.07
CA GLU A 57 2.00 9.24 2.35
C GLU A 57 3.32 8.78 2.99
N VAL A 58 4.42 8.72 2.22
CA VAL A 58 5.73 8.21 2.69
C VAL A 58 6.79 9.32 2.80
N ALA A 59 6.68 10.40 2.03
CA ALA A 59 7.69 11.47 1.95
C ALA A 59 7.59 12.54 3.05
N GLY A 60 6.66 12.40 4.00
CA GLY A 60 6.42 13.33 5.10
C GLY A 60 7.36 13.21 6.28
#